data_AF-A0A1X1RUF3-F1
#
_entry.id   AF-A0A1X1RUF3-F1
#
_cell.length_a   1.000
_cell.length_b   1.000
_cell.length_c   1.000
_cell.angle_alpha   90.00
_cell.angle_beta   90.00
_cell.angle_gamma   90.00
#
_symmetry.space_group_name_H-M   'P 1'
#
loop_
_entity.id
_entity.type
_entity.pdbx_description
1 polymer ?
#
loop_
_entity_poly.entity_id
_entity_poly.type
_entity_poly.pdbx_seq_one_letter_code
_entity_poly.pdbx_strand_id
1 'polypeptide(L)'
;MRDRDTIDAELRRLAAARRSTREHGRAPSTREFDALLDERLGHRPEAPESEPLEASVVRPYRRKSVRLRFGLLTALPLSLIAVVAVIVAMYTFRNPPPPAQPPAEAPPPSQARPNPAPPTAHPPPLDMVDKAFIDALKQEEVPIPSREYVTSHGHAACDFLAQQQNFADAVHFVQQSSVWDANQSAYVTAGAIVSYCPQYLPTTSGDMRQASQTPLPDLPNIQGDLEGIEGVLQGIRDDLQGITGHQ
;
A
#
# COMPACT_ATOMS: atom_id res chain seq x y z
N MET A 1 16.26 -30.45 0.16
CA MET A 1 15.16 -30.18 -0.79
C MET A 1 13.90 -30.74 -0.15
N ARG A 2 12.98 -29.88 0.32
CA ARG A 2 11.74 -30.33 0.95
C ARG A 2 10.83 -30.89 -0.13
N ASP A 3 10.19 -32.01 0.16
CA ASP A 3 9.33 -32.71 -0.79
C ASP A 3 8.11 -31.86 -1.16
N ARG A 4 7.73 -31.86 -2.43
CA ARG A 4 6.65 -31.01 -2.96
C ARG A 4 5.32 -31.30 -2.26
N ASP A 5 5.09 -32.56 -1.89
CA ASP A 5 3.91 -33.01 -1.16
C ASP A 5 3.85 -32.47 0.27
N THR A 6 5.01 -32.22 0.89
CA THR A 6 5.10 -31.59 2.23
C THR A 6 4.67 -30.12 2.15
N ILE A 7 5.11 -29.41 1.11
CA ILE A 7 4.75 -27.99 0.91
C ILE A 7 3.25 -27.87 0.67
N ASP A 8 2.68 -28.72 -0.19
CA ASP A 8 1.24 -28.71 -0.47
C ASP A 8 0.39 -29.07 0.75
N ALA A 9 0.86 -29.97 1.61
CA ALA A 9 0.19 -30.30 2.87
C ALA A 9 0.19 -29.12 3.86
N GLU A 10 1.31 -28.39 3.97
CA GLU A 10 1.39 -27.20 4.81
C GLU A 10 0.54 -26.05 4.28
N LEU A 11 0.53 -25.82 2.97
CA LEU A 11 -0.32 -24.82 2.32
C LEU A 11 -1.82 -25.12 2.55
N ARG A 12 -2.24 -26.39 2.44
CA ARG A 12 -3.61 -26.80 2.76
C ARG A 12 -3.96 -26.55 4.23
N ARG A 13 -3.02 -26.81 5.15
CA ARG A 13 -3.21 -26.57 6.59
C ARG A 13 -3.34 -25.08 6.90
N LEU A 14 -2.52 -24.22 6.30
CA LEU A 14 -2.59 -22.77 6.44
C LEU A 14 -3.87 -22.18 5.86
N ALA A 15 -4.31 -22.67 4.70
CA ALA A 15 -5.57 -22.28 4.09
C ALA A 15 -6.77 -22.66 4.98
N ALA A 16 -6.73 -23.85 5.60
CA ALA A 16 -7.76 -24.29 6.55
C ALA A 16 -7.74 -23.44 7.84
N ALA A 17 -6.56 -23.12 8.38
CA ALA A 17 -6.42 -22.27 9.56
C ALA A 17 -7.00 -20.87 9.31
N ARG A 18 -6.67 -20.23 8.17
CA ARG A 18 -7.21 -18.90 7.82
C ARG A 18 -8.73 -18.90 7.62
N ARG A 19 -9.29 -19.97 7.06
CA ARG A 19 -10.76 -20.12 6.96
C ARG A 19 -11.38 -20.23 8.36
N SER A 20 -10.81 -21.04 9.24
CA SER A 20 -11.26 -21.15 10.63
C SER A 20 -11.21 -19.81 11.36
N THR A 21 -10.15 -19.01 11.20
CA THR A 21 -10.04 -17.68 11.84
C THR A 21 -11.10 -16.71 11.34
N ARG A 22 -11.42 -16.76 10.04
CA ARG A 22 -12.48 -15.94 9.44
C ARG A 22 -13.88 -16.38 9.87
N GLU A 23 -14.12 -17.69 9.95
CA GLU A 23 -15.41 -18.25 10.39
C GLU A 23 -15.69 -18.00 11.86
N HIS A 24 -14.66 -18.01 12.71
CA HIS A 24 -14.82 -17.77 14.15
C HIS A 24 -14.78 -16.28 14.52
N GLY A 25 -14.49 -15.38 13.58
CA GLY A 25 -14.40 -13.93 13.82
C GLY A 25 -13.47 -13.54 14.98
N ARG A 26 -12.61 -14.47 15.42
CA ARG A 26 -11.84 -14.33 16.65
C ARG A 26 -10.50 -13.71 16.29
N ALA A 27 -10.52 -12.39 16.12
CA ALA A 27 -9.33 -11.62 16.43
C ALA A 27 -8.91 -11.99 17.86
N PRO A 28 -7.63 -12.29 18.13
CA PRO A 28 -7.18 -12.40 19.51
C PRO A 28 -7.59 -11.11 20.20
N SER A 29 -8.22 -11.23 21.37
CA SER A 29 -8.58 -10.04 22.13
C SER A 29 -7.31 -9.22 22.36
N THR A 30 -7.39 -7.89 22.35
CA THR A 30 -6.23 -7.01 22.54
C THR A 30 -5.39 -7.41 23.75
N ARG A 31 -6.03 -7.98 24.78
CA ARG A 31 -5.38 -8.57 25.96
C ARG A 31 -4.59 -9.85 25.69
N GLU A 32 -5.07 -10.75 24.83
CA GLU A 32 -4.31 -11.94 24.42
C GLU A 32 -3.11 -11.55 23.55
N PHE A 33 -3.23 -10.49 22.75
CA PHE A 33 -2.12 -9.98 21.96
C PHE A 33 -1.06 -9.31 22.83
N ASP A 34 -1.48 -8.50 23.81
CA ASP A 34 -0.58 -7.90 24.80
C ASP A 34 0.12 -8.97 25.65
N ALA A 35 -0.60 -10.02 26.08
CA ALA A 35 0.00 -11.14 26.81
C ALA A 35 1.05 -11.91 25.98
N LEU A 36 0.82 -12.10 24.68
CA LEU A 36 1.78 -12.76 23.79
C LEU A 36 2.98 -11.88 23.46
N LEU A 37 2.82 -10.55 23.51
CA LEU A 37 3.91 -9.59 23.39
C LEU A 37 4.77 -9.58 24.67
N ASP A 38 4.16 -9.58 25.85
CA ASP A 38 4.86 -9.67 27.14
C ASP A 38 5.63 -10.99 27.28
N GLU A 39 5.07 -12.11 26.83
CA GLU A 39 5.74 -13.43 26.84
C GLU A 39 6.94 -13.47 25.87
N ARG A 40 6.88 -12.75 24.74
CA ARG A 40 8.01 -12.64 23.80
C ARG A 40 9.08 -11.63 24.24
N LEU A 41 8.72 -10.62 25.01
CA LEU A 41 9.62 -9.57 25.50
C LEU A 41 10.38 -9.99 26.77
N GLY A 42 10.25 -11.25 27.19
CA GLY A 42 11.08 -11.87 28.22
C GLY A 42 10.83 -11.34 29.64
N HIS A 43 9.81 -10.51 29.84
CA HIS A 43 9.41 -10.04 31.16
C HIS A 43 8.33 -10.97 31.70
N ARG A 44 8.76 -12.04 32.37
CA ARG A 44 7.92 -12.76 33.31
C ARG A 44 7.82 -11.89 34.57
N PRO A 45 6.70 -11.21 34.87
CA PRO A 45 6.49 -10.77 36.24
C PRO A 45 6.34 -12.05 37.09
N GLU A 46 7.21 -12.22 38.08
CA GLU A 46 6.99 -13.20 39.14
C GLU A 46 5.63 -12.93 39.78
N ALA A 47 4.79 -13.97 39.78
CA ALA A 47 3.58 -13.97 40.60
C ALA A 47 4.03 -14.05 42.07
N PRO A 48 3.56 -13.15 42.95
CA PRO A 48 3.75 -13.37 44.38
C PRO A 48 2.93 -14.60 44.80
N GLU A 49 3.62 -15.56 45.43
CA GLU A 49 3.02 -16.62 46.23
C GLU A 49 1.98 -16.04 47.17
N SER A 50 0.76 -16.54 47.09
CA SER A 50 -0.17 -16.50 48.21
C SER A 50 -0.97 -17.80 48.25
N GLU A 51 -0.92 -18.40 49.44
CA GLU A 51 -1.44 -19.68 49.87
C GLU A 51 -2.96 -19.86 49.71
N PRO A 52 -3.48 -21.09 49.79
CA PRO A 52 -4.82 -21.45 49.32
C PRO A 52 -5.88 -21.14 50.37
N LEU A 53 -6.96 -20.45 49.96
CA LEU A 53 -8.18 -20.38 50.76
C LEU A 53 -9.43 -20.52 49.89
N GLU A 54 -10.10 -21.64 50.16
CA GLU A 54 -11.51 -21.94 50.07
C GLU A 54 -12.33 -21.64 48.81
N ALA A 55 -12.88 -22.75 48.32
CA ALA A 55 -13.95 -22.89 47.37
C ALA A 55 -15.15 -21.96 47.65
N SER A 56 -15.56 -21.21 46.63
CA SER A 56 -16.93 -20.74 46.50
C SER A 56 -17.51 -21.21 45.16
N VAL A 57 -18.52 -22.06 45.30
CA VAL A 57 -19.29 -22.70 44.24
C VAL A 57 -20.02 -21.62 43.43
N VAL A 58 -19.68 -21.47 42.15
CA VAL A 58 -20.52 -20.76 41.18
C VAL A 58 -20.89 -21.73 40.05
N ARG A 59 -22.18 -22.09 40.01
CA ARG A 59 -22.79 -23.00 39.04
C ARG A 59 -22.72 -22.40 37.63
N PRO A 60 -22.26 -23.13 36.59
CA PRO A 60 -22.43 -22.69 35.22
C PRO A 60 -23.87 -22.91 34.75
N TYR A 61 -24.49 -21.82 34.30
CA TYR A 61 -25.84 -21.74 33.76
C TYR A 61 -25.92 -22.44 32.39
N ARG A 62 -26.68 -23.53 32.33
CA ARG A 62 -26.94 -24.37 31.16
C ARG A 62 -27.89 -23.65 30.18
N ARG A 63 -27.37 -23.00 29.13
CA ARG A 63 -28.22 -22.51 28.02
C ARG A 63 -28.39 -23.59 26.94
N LYS A 64 -29.67 -23.84 26.64
CA LYS A 64 -30.19 -24.83 25.70
C LYS A 64 -29.85 -24.46 24.26
N SER A 65 -29.58 -25.51 23.49
CA SER A 65 -29.42 -25.56 22.05
C SER A 65 -30.67 -25.08 21.29
N VAL A 66 -30.46 -24.36 20.20
CA VAL A 66 -31.42 -24.25 19.09
C VAL A 66 -30.71 -24.74 17.83
N ARG A 67 -31.16 -25.89 17.31
CA ARG A 67 -30.79 -26.39 15.99
C ARG A 67 -31.71 -25.75 14.96
N LEU A 68 -31.18 -24.92 14.06
CA LEU A 68 -31.85 -24.65 12.79
C LEU A 68 -31.20 -25.51 11.70
N ARG A 69 -32.01 -26.41 11.13
CA ARG A 69 -31.81 -27.07 9.85
C ARG A 69 -32.75 -26.40 8.84
N PHE A 70 -32.26 -26.10 7.64
CA PHE A 70 -32.93 -25.98 6.32
C PHE A 70 -31.96 -25.18 5.43
N GLY A 71 -31.61 -25.52 4.20
CA GLY A 71 -32.00 -26.59 3.29
C GLY A 71 -31.14 -26.51 2.02
N LEU A 72 -30.99 -27.65 1.35
CA LEU A 72 -30.37 -27.84 0.03
C LEU A 72 -31.03 -26.96 -1.05
N LEU A 73 -30.25 -26.31 -1.92
CA LEU A 73 -30.58 -26.14 -3.34
C LEU A 73 -29.28 -26.03 -4.17
N THR A 74 -28.84 -27.19 -4.61
CA THR A 74 -27.97 -27.38 -5.78
C THR A 74 -28.78 -27.14 -7.06
N ALA A 75 -28.39 -26.19 -7.93
CA ALA A 75 -28.54 -26.28 -9.38
C ALA A 75 -27.95 -25.02 -10.10
N LEU A 76 -27.25 -25.27 -11.21
CA LEU A 76 -26.82 -24.37 -12.31
C LEU A 76 -25.56 -23.49 -12.15
N PRO A 77 -24.40 -24.00 -12.62
CA PRO A 77 -23.35 -23.19 -13.21
C PRO A 77 -23.16 -23.60 -14.69
N LEU A 78 -24.08 -23.23 -15.58
CA LEU A 78 -23.95 -23.48 -17.03
C LEU A 78 -24.35 -22.25 -17.88
N SER A 79 -24.00 -21.05 -17.42
CA SER A 79 -24.24 -19.81 -18.19
C SER A 79 -22.97 -18.97 -18.43
N LEU A 80 -21.94 -19.11 -17.58
CA LEU A 80 -20.71 -18.30 -17.70
C LEU A 80 -19.81 -18.67 -18.89
N ILE A 81 -19.88 -19.91 -19.39
CA ILE A 81 -19.04 -20.36 -20.50
C ILE A 81 -19.49 -19.74 -21.85
N ALA A 82 -20.79 -19.47 -22.02
CA ALA A 82 -21.32 -18.89 -23.25
C ALA A 82 -20.91 -17.42 -23.45
N VAL A 83 -20.78 -16.66 -22.35
CA VAL A 83 -20.40 -15.24 -22.40
C VAL A 83 -18.94 -15.05 -22.87
N VAL A 84 -18.04 -15.95 -22.47
CA VAL A 84 -16.62 -15.88 -22.85
C VAL A 84 -16.44 -16.12 -24.37
N ALA A 85 -17.19 -17.04 -24.97
CA ALA A 85 -17.08 -17.33 -26.40
C ALA A 85 -17.48 -16.14 -27.29
N VAL A 86 -18.51 -15.38 -26.89
CA VAL A 86 -18.96 -14.19 -27.62
C VAL A 86 -17.92 -13.06 -27.54
N ILE A 87 -17.27 -12.87 -26.38
CA ILE A 87 -16.25 -11.83 -26.19
C ILE A 87 -15.00 -12.13 -27.02
N VAL A 88 -14.56 -13.39 -27.09
CA VAL A 88 -13.41 -13.79 -27.91
C VAL A 88 -13.69 -13.61 -29.41
N ALA A 89 -14.90 -13.94 -29.86
CA ALA A 89 -15.29 -13.75 -31.27
C ALA A 89 -15.33 -12.27 -31.66
N MET A 90 -15.79 -11.36 -30.79
CA MET A 90 -15.78 -9.93 -31.10
C MET A 90 -14.37 -9.32 -31.21
N TYR A 91 -13.39 -9.88 -30.50
CA TYR A 91 -12.01 -9.39 -30.55
C TYR A 91 -11.24 -9.84 -31.81
N THR A 92 -11.53 -11.02 -32.35
CA THR A 92 -10.84 -11.52 -33.55
C THR A 92 -11.33 -10.86 -34.84
N PHE A 93 -12.60 -10.40 -34.91
CA PHE A 93 -13.14 -9.71 -36.08
C PHE A 93 -12.78 -8.21 -36.17
N ARG A 94 -12.21 -7.61 -35.12
CA ARG A 94 -11.86 -6.17 -35.10
C ARG A 94 -10.43 -5.84 -35.50
N ASN A 95 -9.56 -6.84 -35.66
CA ASN A 95 -8.18 -6.62 -36.10
C ASN A 95 -7.98 -7.19 -37.52
N PRO A 96 -8.27 -6.40 -38.58
CA PRO A 96 -7.75 -6.73 -39.89
C PRO A 96 -6.20 -6.66 -39.85
N PRO A 97 -5.49 -7.63 -40.46
CA PRO A 97 -4.05 -7.54 -40.60
C PRO A 97 -3.66 -6.33 -41.45
N PRO A 98 -2.54 -5.65 -41.15
CA PRO A 98 -2.07 -4.54 -41.97
C PRO A 98 -1.77 -5.03 -43.39
N PRO A 99 -2.12 -4.26 -44.44
CA PRO A 99 -1.88 -4.66 -45.82
C PRO A 99 -0.38 -4.76 -46.09
N ALA A 100 0.00 -5.83 -46.79
CA ALA A 100 1.35 -6.06 -47.28
C ALA A 100 1.81 -4.91 -48.18
N GLN A 101 2.97 -4.34 -47.88
CA GLN A 101 3.65 -3.37 -48.74
C GLN A 101 4.16 -4.08 -50.01
N PRO A 102 3.93 -3.55 -51.22
CA PRO A 102 4.52 -4.09 -52.44
C PRO A 102 6.06 -3.94 -52.43
N PRO A 103 6.81 -4.80 -53.14
CA PRO A 103 8.26 -4.76 -53.13
C PRO A 103 8.75 -3.44 -53.74
N ALA A 104 9.38 -2.60 -52.93
CA ALA A 104 10.14 -1.47 -53.44
C ALA A 104 11.41 -1.99 -54.11
N GLU A 105 11.56 -1.58 -55.35
CA GLU A 105 12.64 -1.83 -56.30
C GLU A 105 14.02 -1.55 -55.70
N ALA A 106 14.99 -2.41 -56.03
CA ALA A 106 16.36 -2.29 -55.55
C ALA A 106 17.01 -0.96 -56.01
N PRO A 107 17.72 -0.23 -55.13
CA PRO A 107 18.45 0.97 -55.56
C PRO A 107 19.73 0.58 -56.32
N PRO A 108 20.14 1.35 -57.34
CA PRO A 108 21.41 1.13 -58.04
C PRO A 108 22.61 1.46 -57.12
N PRO A 109 23.80 0.85 -57.37
CA PRO A 109 24.95 1.05 -56.51
C PRO A 109 25.53 2.45 -56.77
N SER A 110 25.36 3.37 -55.80
CA SER A 110 25.98 4.69 -55.87
C SER A 110 26.92 4.92 -54.69
N GLN A 111 28.18 4.62 -54.98
CA GLN A 111 29.44 5.19 -54.49
C GLN A 111 29.40 5.98 -53.17
N ALA A 112 30.16 5.45 -52.21
CA ALA A 112 30.46 6.00 -50.91
C ALA A 112 30.83 7.50 -50.95
N ARG A 113 30.06 8.31 -50.22
CA ARG A 113 30.57 9.51 -49.55
C ARG A 113 30.66 9.19 -48.05
N PRO A 114 31.71 9.63 -47.34
CA PRO A 114 31.71 9.57 -45.89
C PRO A 114 30.61 10.51 -45.39
N ASN A 115 29.52 9.94 -44.87
CA ASN A 115 28.51 10.74 -44.19
C ASN A 115 29.09 11.25 -42.86
N PRO A 116 28.86 12.52 -42.48
CA PRO A 116 29.07 12.97 -41.12
C PRO A 116 28.32 12.04 -40.16
N ALA A 117 28.95 11.68 -39.04
CA ALA A 117 28.32 10.84 -38.02
C ALA A 117 26.95 11.43 -37.63
N PRO A 118 25.88 10.62 -37.58
CA PRO A 118 24.58 11.12 -37.15
C PRO A 118 24.69 11.71 -35.73
N PRO A 119 24.01 12.84 -35.44
CA PRO A 119 23.96 13.38 -34.10
C PRO A 119 23.45 12.29 -33.15
N THR A 120 24.10 12.15 -31.99
CA THR A 120 23.74 11.21 -30.94
C THR A 120 22.23 11.32 -30.69
N ALA A 121 21.51 10.22 -30.96
CA ALA A 121 20.08 10.14 -30.73
C ALA A 121 19.82 10.50 -29.26
N HIS A 122 18.99 11.52 -29.05
CA HIS A 122 18.59 11.90 -27.71
C HIS A 122 17.76 10.73 -27.15
N PRO A 123 17.94 10.34 -25.88
CA PRO A 123 17.21 9.23 -25.30
C PRO A 123 15.70 9.47 -25.44
N PRO A 124 14.89 8.41 -25.69
CA PRO A 124 13.46 8.57 -25.81
C PRO A 124 12.89 9.21 -24.52
N PRO A 125 11.86 10.07 -24.61
CA PRO A 125 11.35 10.79 -23.44
C PRO A 125 11.00 9.89 -22.24
N LEU A 126 10.54 8.66 -22.51
CA LEU A 126 10.25 7.66 -21.48
C LEU A 126 11.51 7.23 -20.69
N ASP A 127 12.66 7.13 -21.36
CA ASP A 127 13.92 6.79 -20.71
C ASP A 127 14.41 7.90 -19.76
N MET A 128 14.08 9.16 -20.07
CA MET A 128 14.36 10.30 -19.19
C MET A 128 13.46 10.29 -17.94
N VAL A 129 12.16 9.99 -18.11
CA VAL A 129 11.20 9.90 -16.99
C VAL A 129 11.59 8.76 -16.05
N ASP A 130 11.86 7.58 -16.59
CA ASP A 130 12.33 6.43 -15.81
C ASP A 130 13.62 6.75 -15.04
N LYS A 131 14.57 7.43 -15.69
CA LYS A 131 15.83 7.83 -15.05
C LYS A 131 15.56 8.79 -13.90
N ALA A 132 14.72 9.80 -14.08
CA ALA A 132 14.35 10.73 -13.03
C ALA A 132 13.64 10.02 -11.86
N PHE A 133 12.72 9.11 -12.16
CA PHE A 133 12.02 8.30 -11.16
C PHE A 133 13.00 7.44 -10.34
N ILE A 134 13.90 6.73 -11.02
CA ILE A 134 14.90 5.87 -10.39
C ILE A 134 15.89 6.70 -9.56
N ASP A 135 16.32 7.85 -10.08
CA ASP A 135 17.28 8.71 -9.37
C ASP A 135 16.64 9.34 -8.12
N ALA A 136 15.35 9.69 -8.16
CA ALA A 136 14.61 10.13 -6.97
C ALA A 136 14.49 9.01 -5.92
N LEU A 137 14.22 7.78 -6.33
CA LEU A 137 14.13 6.64 -5.40
C LEU A 137 15.47 6.32 -4.73
N LYS A 138 16.59 6.49 -5.44
CA LYS A 138 17.93 6.34 -4.83
C LYS A 138 18.19 7.40 -3.76
N GLN A 139 17.68 8.62 -3.95
CA GLN A 139 17.83 9.70 -2.98
C GLN A 139 17.07 9.39 -1.68
N GLU A 140 15.94 8.72 -1.77
CA GLU A 140 15.14 8.24 -0.62
C GLU A 140 15.60 6.86 -0.11
N GLU A 141 16.80 6.41 -0.49
CA GLU A 141 17.41 5.14 -0.07
C GLU A 141 16.56 3.89 -0.35
N VAL A 142 15.67 3.96 -1.34
CA VAL A 142 14.85 2.82 -1.76
C VAL A 142 15.73 1.80 -2.49
N PRO A 143 15.73 0.51 -2.10
CA PRO A 143 16.56 -0.50 -2.75
C PRO A 143 16.04 -0.77 -4.16
N ILE A 144 16.91 -0.74 -5.17
CA ILE A 144 16.52 -0.92 -6.58
C ILE A 144 17.14 -2.21 -7.11
N PRO A 145 16.39 -3.33 -7.19
CA PRO A 145 16.91 -4.60 -7.68
C PRO A 145 17.31 -4.55 -9.16
N SER A 146 16.45 -3.94 -9.98
CA SER A 146 16.72 -3.65 -11.38
C SER A 146 15.85 -2.50 -11.85
N ARG A 147 16.21 -1.88 -12.98
CA ARG A 147 15.42 -0.81 -13.59
C ARG A 147 14.02 -1.29 -13.97
N GLU A 148 13.90 -2.46 -14.58
CA GLU A 148 12.64 -3.06 -15.01
C GLU A 148 11.75 -3.39 -13.81
N TYR A 149 12.35 -3.81 -12.69
CA TYR A 149 11.61 -4.12 -11.48
C TYR A 149 10.89 -2.89 -10.93
N VAL A 150 11.58 -1.73 -10.91
CA VAL A 150 11.00 -0.50 -10.35
C VAL A 150 9.98 0.11 -11.28
N THR A 151 10.30 0.20 -12.57
CA THR A 151 9.40 0.77 -13.59
C THR A 151 8.11 -0.05 -13.71
N SER A 152 8.20 -1.39 -13.71
CA SER A 152 7.01 -2.26 -13.73
C SER A 152 6.12 -2.10 -12.50
N HIS A 153 6.69 -1.98 -11.30
CA HIS A 153 5.92 -1.71 -10.08
C HIS A 153 5.31 -0.31 -10.08
N GLY A 154 6.03 0.69 -10.61
CA GLY A 154 5.48 2.04 -10.78
C GLY A 154 4.28 2.07 -11.71
N HIS A 155 4.36 1.39 -12.85
CA HIS A 155 3.21 1.24 -13.75
C HIS A 155 2.06 0.47 -13.11
N ALA A 156 2.34 -0.63 -12.40
CA ALA A 156 1.32 -1.40 -11.70
C ALA A 156 0.61 -0.59 -10.61
N ALA A 157 1.33 0.30 -9.91
CA ALA A 157 0.73 1.23 -8.96
C ALA A 157 -0.22 2.21 -9.64
N CYS A 158 0.15 2.74 -10.81
CA CYS A 158 -0.73 3.59 -11.62
C CYS A 158 -1.96 2.83 -12.14
N ASP A 159 -1.80 1.58 -12.58
CA ASP A 159 -2.90 0.71 -13.00
C ASP A 159 -3.86 0.40 -11.85
N PHE A 160 -3.32 0.21 -10.64
CA PHE A 160 -4.11 0.05 -9.43
C PHE A 160 -4.91 1.33 -9.14
N LEU A 161 -4.28 2.50 -9.21
CA LEU A 161 -4.92 3.79 -8.96
C LEU A 161 -6.02 4.12 -9.97
N ALA A 162 -5.87 3.67 -11.21
CA ALA A 162 -6.90 3.77 -12.23
C ALA A 162 -8.18 2.99 -11.86
N GLN A 163 -8.04 1.92 -11.09
CA GLN A 163 -9.17 1.11 -10.61
C GLN A 163 -9.69 1.62 -9.26
N GLN A 164 -8.79 1.98 -8.35
CA GLN A 164 -9.08 2.40 -6.98
C GLN A 164 -8.23 3.62 -6.65
N GLN A 165 -8.86 4.80 -6.59
CA GLN A 165 -8.19 6.08 -6.31
C GLN A 165 -7.79 6.25 -4.82
N ASN A 166 -7.33 5.18 -4.19
CA ASN A 166 -6.85 5.18 -2.81
C ASN A 166 -5.33 4.94 -2.79
N PHE A 167 -4.59 5.98 -2.41
CA PHE A 167 -3.14 5.93 -2.30
C PHE A 167 -2.68 4.89 -1.27
N ALA A 168 -3.32 4.81 -0.10
CA ALA A 168 -2.90 3.87 0.95
C ALA A 168 -3.04 2.41 0.49
N ASP A 169 -4.11 2.11 -0.25
CA ASP A 169 -4.30 0.77 -0.82
C ASP A 169 -3.29 0.49 -1.94
N ALA A 170 -2.92 1.48 -2.75
CA ALA A 170 -1.87 1.36 -3.76
C ALA A 170 -0.49 1.10 -3.12
N VAL A 171 -0.15 1.79 -2.04
CA VAL A 171 1.08 1.55 -1.27
C VAL A 171 1.10 0.13 -0.73
N HIS A 172 0.00 -0.31 -0.14
CA HIS A 172 -0.11 -1.67 0.38
C HIS A 172 -0.04 -2.73 -0.72
N PHE A 173 -0.63 -2.46 -1.90
CA PHE A 173 -0.48 -3.32 -3.08
C PHE A 173 1.00 -3.47 -3.49
N VAL A 174 1.72 -2.35 -3.62
CA VAL A 174 3.16 -2.37 -3.95
C VAL A 174 3.96 -3.08 -2.88
N GLN A 175 3.65 -2.87 -1.59
CA GLN A 175 4.31 -3.55 -0.48
C GLN A 175 4.12 -5.07 -0.53
N GLN A 176 2.92 -5.54 -0.89
CA GLN A 176 2.62 -6.97 -0.97
C GLN A 176 3.21 -7.64 -2.20
N SER A 177 3.40 -6.90 -3.29
CA SER A 177 3.92 -7.44 -4.56
C SER A 177 5.43 -7.31 -4.71
N SER A 178 6.11 -6.57 -3.81
CA SER A 178 7.52 -6.23 -3.95
C SER A 178 8.39 -6.63 -2.76
N VAL A 179 9.69 -6.36 -2.87
CA VAL A 179 10.67 -6.51 -1.78
C VAL A 179 10.69 -5.32 -0.82
N TRP A 180 9.93 -4.27 -1.12
CA TRP A 180 9.95 -3.02 -0.37
C TRP A 180 9.13 -3.08 0.90
N ASP A 181 9.61 -2.41 1.94
CA ASP A 181 8.81 -2.15 3.13
C ASP A 181 7.73 -1.09 2.88
N ALA A 182 6.93 -0.79 3.91
CA ALA A 182 5.83 0.16 3.81
C ALA A 182 6.28 1.57 3.39
N ASN A 183 7.42 2.03 3.89
CA ASN A 183 7.92 3.38 3.62
C ASN A 183 8.49 3.47 2.20
N GLN A 184 9.29 2.48 1.81
CA GLN A 184 9.84 2.35 0.47
C GLN A 184 8.72 2.22 -0.58
N SER A 185 7.68 1.45 -0.28
CA SER A 185 6.51 1.31 -1.15
C SER A 185 5.74 2.62 -1.31
N ALA A 186 5.72 3.46 -0.27
CA ALA A 186 5.13 4.80 -0.34
C ALA A 186 5.92 5.70 -1.31
N TYR A 187 7.25 5.71 -1.21
CA TYR A 187 8.10 6.47 -2.13
C TYR A 187 7.97 6.02 -3.58
N VAL A 188 7.94 4.71 -3.82
CA VAL A 188 7.72 4.15 -5.17
C VAL A 188 6.37 4.57 -5.72
N THR A 189 5.32 4.44 -4.91
CA THR A 189 3.95 4.80 -5.33
C THR A 189 3.85 6.30 -5.62
N ALA A 190 4.39 7.15 -4.75
CA ALA A 190 4.40 8.59 -4.94
C ALA A 190 5.22 9.00 -6.18
N GLY A 191 6.42 8.44 -6.35
CA GLY A 191 7.26 8.70 -7.51
C GLY A 191 6.63 8.22 -8.82
N ALA A 192 5.90 7.10 -8.80
CA ALA A 192 5.17 6.59 -9.94
C ALA A 192 4.00 7.51 -10.34
N ILE A 193 3.27 8.03 -9.35
CA ILE A 193 2.22 9.02 -9.58
C ILE A 193 2.77 10.27 -10.27
N VAL A 194 3.88 10.83 -9.76
CA VAL A 194 4.51 12.01 -10.36
C VAL A 194 5.04 11.73 -11.77
N SER A 195 5.58 10.53 -12.01
CA SER A 195 6.30 10.19 -13.24
C SER A 195 5.39 9.68 -14.36
N TYR A 196 4.43 8.81 -14.04
CA TYR A 196 3.66 8.06 -15.04
C TYR A 196 2.17 8.36 -15.02
N CYS A 197 1.61 8.76 -13.88
CA CYS A 197 0.17 8.99 -13.74
C CYS A 197 -0.18 10.25 -12.93
N PRO A 198 0.21 11.45 -13.41
CA PRO A 198 0.03 12.71 -12.69
C PRO A 198 -1.44 13.08 -12.49
N GLN A 199 -2.37 12.46 -13.21
CA GLN A 199 -3.81 12.63 -12.98
C GLN A 199 -4.27 12.14 -11.60
N TYR A 200 -3.50 11.25 -10.96
CA TYR A 200 -3.77 10.73 -9.63
C TYR A 200 -2.94 11.44 -8.56
N LEU A 201 -2.34 12.60 -8.86
CA LEU A 201 -1.64 13.39 -7.86
C LEU A 201 -2.59 13.63 -6.69
N PRO A 202 -2.21 13.24 -5.45
CA PRO A 202 -3.04 13.53 -4.31
C PRO A 202 -3.22 15.05 -4.22
N THR A 203 -4.47 15.49 -4.08
CA THR A 203 -4.86 16.91 -4.01
C THR A 203 -4.24 17.66 -2.83
N THR A 204 -3.56 16.96 -1.91
CA THR A 204 -2.66 17.54 -0.90
C THR A 204 -1.50 18.34 -1.51
N SER A 205 -1.19 18.13 -2.78
CA SER A 205 -0.25 18.96 -3.55
C SER A 205 -0.82 20.35 -3.85
N GLY A 206 -2.14 20.52 -3.84
CA GLY A 206 -2.82 21.82 -3.96
C GLY A 206 -2.59 22.68 -2.72
N ASP A 207 -2.69 22.10 -1.52
CA ASP A 207 -2.41 22.80 -0.27
C ASP A 207 -0.91 23.13 -0.11
N MET A 208 0.01 22.26 -0.55
CA MET A 208 1.45 22.58 -0.57
C MET A 208 1.85 23.58 -1.66
N ARG A 209 1.23 23.53 -2.85
CA ARG A 209 1.44 24.54 -3.91
C ARG A 209 0.82 25.88 -3.52
N GLN A 210 -0.34 25.89 -2.87
CA GLN A 210 -0.88 27.11 -2.29
C GLN A 210 -0.02 27.59 -1.13
N ALA A 211 0.50 26.75 -0.23
CA ALA A 211 1.41 27.19 0.83
C ALA A 211 2.75 27.77 0.29
N SER A 212 3.22 27.30 -0.86
CA SER A 212 4.43 27.84 -1.52
C SER A 212 4.16 29.01 -2.48
N GLN A 213 2.90 29.26 -2.85
CA GLN A 213 2.46 30.42 -3.64
C GLN A 213 1.71 31.47 -2.80
N THR A 214 1.42 31.16 -1.54
CA THR A 214 0.97 32.13 -0.55
C THR A 214 2.21 32.93 -0.19
N PRO A 215 2.24 34.25 -0.44
CA PRO A 215 3.28 35.10 0.13
C PRO A 215 3.29 34.81 1.63
N LEU A 216 4.44 34.46 2.23
CA LEU A 216 4.54 34.18 3.67
C LEU A 216 3.65 35.18 4.44
N PRO A 217 2.56 34.74 5.09
CA PRO A 217 1.77 35.65 5.88
C PRO A 217 2.59 35.98 7.13
N ASP A 218 3.05 37.24 7.16
CA ASP A 218 3.54 38.01 8.28
C ASP A 218 4.11 37.23 9.49
N LEU A 219 5.41 36.91 9.39
CA LEU A 219 6.31 36.63 10.51
C LEU A 219 6.12 37.53 11.77
N PRO A 220 5.73 38.84 11.69
CA PRO A 220 5.47 39.61 12.90
C PRO A 220 4.27 39.16 13.74
N ASN A 221 3.31 38.39 13.20
CA ASN A 221 2.13 37.97 13.97
C ASN A 221 2.44 36.79 14.90
N ILE A 222 3.38 35.92 14.52
CA ILE A 222 3.82 34.78 15.34
C ILE A 222 4.56 35.25 16.60
N GLN A 223 5.31 36.35 16.50
CA GLN A 223 6.00 36.96 17.65
C GLN A 223 4.99 37.49 18.68
N GLY A 224 3.94 38.18 18.22
CA GLY A 224 2.87 38.70 19.08
C GLY A 224 2.04 37.60 19.75
N ASP A 225 1.77 36.50 19.04
CA ASP A 225 1.06 35.36 19.61
C ASP A 225 1.89 34.66 20.72
N LEU A 226 3.21 34.58 20.55
CA LEU A 226 4.11 34.02 21.58
C LEU A 226 4.16 34.90 22.83
N GLU A 227 4.28 36.22 22.66
CA GLU A 227 4.25 37.18 23.78
C GLU A 227 2.88 37.18 24.48
N GLY A 228 1.79 36.98 23.73
CA GLY A 228 0.44 36.84 24.29
C GLY A 228 0.28 35.57 25.15
N ILE A 229 0.83 34.44 24.70
CA ILE A 229 0.79 33.18 25.46
C ILE A 229 1.64 33.29 26.74
N GLU A 230 2.79 33.94 26.70
CA GLU A 230 3.60 34.21 27.90
C GLU A 230 2.83 35.06 28.92
N GLY A 231 2.11 36.09 28.48
CA GLY A 231 1.24 36.90 29.34
C GLY A 231 0.13 36.08 30.02
N VAL A 232 -0.51 35.15 29.29
CA VAL A 232 -1.55 34.27 29.85
C VAL A 232 -0.97 33.31 30.88
N LEU A 233 0.19 32.71 30.60
CA LEU A 233 0.86 31.79 31.53
C LEU A 233 1.30 32.50 32.82
N GLN A 234 1.68 33.77 32.73
CA GLN A 234 2.03 34.58 33.89
C GLN A 234 0.79 34.94 34.72
N GLY A 235 -0.33 35.29 34.07
CA GLY A 235 -1.62 35.52 34.74
C GLY A 235 -2.12 34.28 35.50
N ILE A 236 -2.03 33.09 34.90
CA ILE A 236 -2.42 31.83 35.57
C ILE A 236 -1.51 31.56 36.79
N ARG A 237 -0.22 31.88 36.69
CA ARG A 237 0.73 31.70 37.79
C ARG A 237 0.41 32.61 38.98
N ASP A 238 0.05 33.87 38.71
CA ASP A 238 -0.29 34.84 39.74
C ASP A 238 -1.62 34.49 40.41
N ASP A 239 -2.61 34.03 39.63
CA ASP A 239 -3.91 33.59 40.15
C ASP A 239 -3.78 32.35 41.04
N LEU A 240 -2.94 31.39 40.66
CA LEU A 240 -2.62 30.21 41.48
C LEU A 240 -1.89 30.58 42.78
N GLN A 241 -1.03 31.60 42.77
CA GLN A 241 -0.38 32.13 43.98
C GLN A 241 -1.37 32.87 44.89
N GLY A 242 -2.33 33.61 44.32
CA GLY A 242 -3.41 34.24 45.07
C GLY A 242 -4.31 33.23 45.81
N ILE A 243 -4.55 32.07 45.20
CA ILE A 243 -5.34 30.99 45.81
C ILE A 243 -4.56 30.26 46.91
N THR A 244 -3.23 30.17 46.82
CA THR A 244 -2.37 29.53 47.83
C THR A 244 -1.95 30.44 48.98
N GLY A 245 -2.14 31.77 48.86
CA GLY A 245 -1.86 32.76 49.91
C GLY A 245 -2.97 32.99 50.94
N HIS A 246 -4.13 32.34 50.78
CA HIS A 246 -5.25 32.40 51.73
C HIS A 246 -5.43 31.07 52.46
N GLN A 247 -4.58 30.80 53.45
CA GLN A 247 -4.83 29.87 54.55
C GLN A 247 -4.54 30.54 55.88
#